data_AF-A0A0F8A2Y3-F1
#
_entry.id   AF-A0A0F8A2Y3-F1
#
_cell.length_a   1.000
_cell.length_b   1.000
_cell.length_c   1.000
_cell.angle_alpha   90.00
_cell.angle_beta   90.00
_cell.angle_gamma   90.00
#
_symmetry.space_group_name_H-M   'P 1'
#
loop_
_entity.id
_entity.type
_entity.pdbx_description
1 polymer ?
#
loop_
_entity_poly.entity_id
_entity_poly.type
_entity_poly.pdbx_seq_one_letter_code
_entity_poly.pdbx_strand_id
1 'polypeptide(L)'
;MKSPSLIYDSATEHRTASAGNLRKHVKVFMILVLCFALAIDTLLRVSRLFKPPQTPRIVTLDWEACPASYPTSLQCGHLAVPVNYDHPNDASLTLAMVRLKADTSDPIGNLIVNPGGPGSSPISLFIKGKQSQVASANLSQSYNIIAPDPRGVGASHPVKCNITLLRERVSKYVASQADFDALVTRNKALGASCLEMTGPVMNYLDTKSAARDLDRIRQVWARQTAVFVTIKADMDNQKGLGRIVNYRLLKEERKKKRNYRKEEAVYIHNGMWRWIP
;
A
#
# COMPACT_ATOMS: atom_id res chain seq x y z
N MET A 1 23.25 -33.69 -112.52
CA MET A 1 23.49 -32.43 -113.26
C MET A 1 22.63 -31.33 -112.64
N LYS A 2 23.25 -30.19 -112.26
CA LYS A 2 22.68 -28.87 -111.86
C LYS A 2 21.76 -28.85 -110.61
N SER A 3 22.18 -28.32 -109.44
CA SER A 3 22.50 -26.93 -109.03
C SER A 3 21.27 -26.16 -108.48
N PRO A 4 21.46 -25.25 -107.50
CA PRO A 4 20.59 -25.14 -106.31
C PRO A 4 19.98 -23.73 -106.08
N SER A 5 19.40 -23.55 -104.88
CA SER A 5 19.16 -22.30 -104.11
C SER A 5 17.77 -21.65 -104.14
N LEU A 6 17.18 -21.45 -102.96
CA LEU A 6 17.24 -20.15 -102.26
C LEU A 6 16.82 -20.27 -100.79
N ILE A 7 17.66 -19.69 -99.94
CA ILE A 7 17.54 -19.52 -98.49
C ILE A 7 16.86 -18.17 -98.26
N TYR A 8 15.90 -18.11 -97.33
CA TYR A 8 15.51 -16.87 -96.66
C TYR A 8 15.41 -17.16 -95.17
N ASP A 9 16.35 -16.62 -94.40
CA ASP A 9 16.48 -16.80 -92.96
C ASP A 9 15.95 -15.53 -92.26
N SER A 10 14.87 -15.68 -91.49
CA SER A 10 14.26 -14.62 -90.69
C SER A 10 14.43 -14.95 -89.21
N ALA A 11 15.55 -14.56 -88.62
CA ALA A 11 15.75 -14.71 -87.19
C ALA A 11 16.60 -13.57 -86.63
N THR A 12 16.00 -12.38 -86.49
CA THR A 12 16.65 -11.28 -85.76
C THR A 12 15.65 -10.38 -85.05
N GLU A 13 14.80 -10.91 -84.17
CA GLU A 13 13.92 -10.01 -83.39
C GLU A 13 13.41 -10.54 -82.04
N HIS A 14 14.23 -11.19 -81.21
CA HIS A 14 13.81 -11.56 -79.85
C HIS A 14 14.94 -11.58 -78.81
N ARG A 15 15.53 -10.44 -78.42
CA ARG A 15 16.39 -10.40 -77.21
C ARG A 15 16.28 -9.20 -76.27
N THR A 16 15.45 -8.19 -76.52
CA THR A 16 15.47 -6.94 -75.70
C THR A 16 14.40 -6.82 -74.62
N ALA A 17 13.38 -7.69 -74.57
CA ALA A 17 12.25 -7.53 -73.64
C ALA A 17 12.48 -8.05 -72.19
N SER A 18 13.48 -8.90 -71.95
CA SER A 18 13.63 -9.63 -70.67
C SER A 18 14.32 -8.82 -69.55
N ALA A 19 15.29 -7.96 -69.90
CA ALA A 19 16.09 -7.23 -68.91
C ALA A 19 15.32 -6.13 -68.15
N GLY A 20 14.29 -5.53 -68.78
CA GLY A 20 13.50 -4.44 -68.19
C GLY A 20 12.57 -4.89 -67.04
N ASN A 21 11.97 -6.08 -67.18
CA ASN A 21 11.07 -6.62 -66.16
C ASN A 21 11.83 -7.10 -64.92
N LEU A 22 13.00 -7.73 -65.09
CA LEU A 22 13.84 -8.15 -63.97
C LEU A 22 14.30 -6.96 -63.12
N ARG A 23 14.68 -5.85 -63.76
CA ARG A 23 15.10 -4.62 -63.06
C ARG A 23 13.97 -3.94 -62.29
N LYS A 24 12.72 -4.06 -62.78
CA LYS A 24 11.51 -3.61 -62.05
C LYS A 24 11.23 -4.50 -60.84
N HIS A 25 11.29 -5.83 -61.00
CA HIS A 25 11.06 -6.77 -59.89
C HIS A 25 12.11 -6.64 -58.78
N VAL A 26 13.39 -6.43 -59.12
CA VAL A 26 14.46 -6.21 -58.13
C VAL A 26 14.25 -4.91 -57.35
N LYS A 27 13.81 -3.82 -58.01
CA LYS A 27 13.50 -2.56 -57.32
C LYS A 27 12.32 -2.69 -56.36
N VAL A 28 11.25 -3.35 -56.79
CA VAL A 28 10.07 -3.60 -55.93
C VAL A 28 10.44 -4.45 -54.74
N PHE A 29 11.24 -5.51 -54.94
CA PHE A 29 11.71 -6.36 -53.86
C PHE A 29 12.58 -5.59 -52.84
N MET A 30 13.52 -4.78 -53.31
CA MET A 30 14.35 -3.94 -52.44
C MET A 30 13.53 -2.92 -51.63
N ILE A 31 12.51 -2.30 -52.24
CA ILE A 31 11.61 -1.37 -51.54
C ILE A 31 10.81 -2.11 -50.45
N LEU A 32 10.31 -3.31 -50.74
CA LEU A 32 9.57 -4.11 -49.75
C LEU A 32 10.46 -4.53 -48.58
N VAL A 33 11.70 -4.96 -48.83
CA VAL A 33 12.67 -5.30 -47.78
C VAL A 33 12.99 -4.09 -46.90
N LEU A 34 13.18 -2.90 -47.50
CA LEU A 34 13.47 -1.67 -46.76
C LEU A 34 12.28 -1.24 -45.90
N CYS A 35 11.05 -1.30 -46.43
CA CYS A 35 9.82 -1.01 -45.69
C CYS A 35 9.63 -1.99 -44.52
N PHE A 36 9.92 -3.28 -44.73
CA PHE A 36 9.83 -4.29 -43.69
C PHE A 36 10.87 -4.05 -42.57
N ALA A 37 12.11 -3.70 -42.94
CA ALA A 37 13.15 -3.36 -41.96
C ALA A 37 12.79 -2.11 -41.13
N LEU A 38 12.24 -1.07 -41.76
CA LEU A 38 11.76 0.14 -41.07
C LEU A 38 10.59 -0.18 -40.13
N ALA A 39 9.64 -1.02 -40.56
CA ALA A 39 8.52 -1.45 -39.73
C ALA A 39 9.00 -2.23 -38.49
N ILE A 40 9.97 -3.14 -38.65
CA ILE A 40 10.58 -3.89 -37.54
C ILE A 40 11.29 -2.95 -36.57
N ASP A 41 12.10 -2.00 -37.04
CA ASP A 41 12.80 -1.06 -36.16
C ASP A 41 11.81 -0.19 -35.37
N THR A 42 10.72 0.24 -36.02
CA THR A 42 9.65 0.99 -35.36
C THR A 42 8.94 0.15 -34.29
N LEU A 43 8.63 -1.11 -34.57
CA LEU A 43 8.05 -2.05 -33.60
C LEU A 43 8.99 -2.32 -32.42
N LEU A 44 10.28 -2.48 -32.66
CA LEU A 44 11.30 -2.68 -31.62
C LEU A 44 11.49 -1.42 -30.74
N ARG A 45 11.35 -0.21 -31.30
CA ARG A 45 11.37 1.04 -30.52
C ARG A 45 10.11 1.21 -29.68
N VAL A 46 8.93 0.94 -30.24
CA VAL A 46 7.65 1.04 -29.51
C VAL A 46 7.61 0.03 -28.37
N SER A 47 8.08 -1.19 -28.57
CA SER A 47 8.15 -2.21 -27.50
C SER A 47 9.11 -1.84 -26.36
N ARG A 48 10.16 -1.05 -26.62
CA ARG A 48 11.02 -0.50 -25.55
C ARG A 48 10.37 0.63 -24.75
N LEU A 49 9.41 1.36 -25.33
CA LEU A 49 8.64 2.40 -24.63
C LEU A 49 7.59 1.78 -23.68
N PHE A 50 7.09 0.59 -24.01
CA PHE A 50 6.23 -0.19 -23.14
C PHE A 50 7.06 -0.99 -22.13
N LYS A 51 7.45 -0.35 -21.02
CA LYS A 51 7.90 -1.10 -19.83
C LYS A 51 6.73 -1.98 -19.38
N PRO A 52 6.83 -3.32 -19.41
CA PRO A 52 5.74 -4.17 -18.96
C PRO A 52 5.36 -3.77 -17.54
N PRO A 53 4.06 -3.73 -17.18
CA PRO A 53 3.65 -3.48 -15.81
C PRO A 53 4.38 -4.49 -14.93
N GLN A 54 5.26 -3.99 -14.08
CA GLN A 54 5.96 -4.88 -13.16
C GLN A 54 4.89 -5.49 -12.27
N THR A 55 4.70 -6.80 -12.35
CA THR A 55 3.88 -7.53 -11.39
C THR A 55 4.40 -7.13 -10.02
N PRO A 56 3.59 -6.47 -9.16
CA PRO A 56 4.06 -6.02 -7.87
C PRO A 56 4.65 -7.25 -7.16
N ARG A 57 5.94 -7.17 -6.82
CA ARG A 57 6.60 -8.22 -6.04
C ARG A 57 5.79 -8.33 -4.76
N ILE A 58 5.07 -9.43 -4.58
CA ILE A 58 4.36 -9.69 -3.33
C ILE A 58 5.46 -9.92 -2.31
N VAL A 59 5.84 -8.87 -1.59
CA VAL A 59 6.68 -8.97 -0.41
C VAL A 59 5.78 -9.61 0.64
N THR A 60 5.87 -10.91 0.83
CA THR A 60 5.18 -11.57 1.94
C THR A 60 5.94 -11.26 3.22
N LEU A 61 5.24 -10.76 4.22
CA LEU A 61 5.81 -10.62 5.56
C LEU A 61 5.74 -11.98 6.26
N ASP A 62 6.91 -12.47 6.69
CA ASP A 62 7.05 -13.75 7.39
C ASP A 62 6.60 -13.61 8.85
N TRP A 63 5.67 -14.47 9.25
CA TRP A 63 5.16 -14.51 10.61
C TRP A 63 6.01 -15.47 11.45
N GLU A 64 6.42 -15.01 12.61
CA GLU A 64 7.21 -15.80 13.56
C GLU A 64 6.44 -16.06 14.85
N ALA A 65 6.96 -16.99 15.66
CA ALA A 65 6.47 -17.16 17.02
C ALA A 65 6.77 -15.88 17.83
N CYS A 66 5.79 -15.41 18.58
CA CYS A 66 6.01 -14.30 19.50
C CYS A 66 6.90 -14.71 20.69
N PRO A 67 7.51 -13.74 21.41
CA PRO A 67 8.22 -14.02 22.66
C PRO A 67 7.35 -14.79 23.66
N ALA A 68 7.97 -15.60 24.51
CA ALA A 68 7.26 -16.46 25.48
C ALA A 68 6.34 -15.70 26.46
N SER A 69 6.53 -14.38 26.62
CA SER A 69 5.65 -13.51 27.41
C SER A 69 4.30 -13.22 26.74
N TYR A 70 4.11 -13.57 25.46
CA TYR A 70 2.87 -13.32 24.72
C TYR A 70 2.03 -14.61 24.68
N PRO A 71 0.70 -14.50 24.52
CA PRO A 71 -0.14 -15.68 24.26
C PRO A 71 0.36 -16.46 23.05
N THR A 72 0.44 -17.79 23.18
CA THR A 72 0.93 -18.71 22.13
C THR A 72 0.05 -18.74 20.88
N SER A 73 -1.19 -18.25 20.98
CA SER A 73 -2.10 -18.07 19.84
C SER A 73 -1.71 -16.91 18.91
N LEU A 74 -0.78 -16.05 19.33
CA LEU A 74 -0.30 -14.93 18.53
C LEU A 74 0.94 -15.28 17.72
N GLN A 75 1.02 -14.69 16.54
CA GLN A 75 2.22 -14.65 15.73
C GLN A 75 2.71 -13.22 15.62
N CYS A 76 4.02 -13.02 15.59
CA CYS A 76 4.63 -11.71 15.55
C CYS A 76 5.14 -11.43 14.13
N GLY A 77 5.15 -10.16 13.77
CA GLY A 77 5.56 -9.69 12.46
C GLY A 77 6.21 -8.32 12.55
N HIS A 78 7.10 -8.04 11.60
CA HIS A 78 7.86 -6.80 11.54
C HIS A 78 7.89 -6.27 10.11
N LEU A 79 7.58 -4.98 9.94
CA LEU A 79 7.62 -4.32 8.63
C LEU A 79 8.46 -3.05 8.70
N ALA A 80 9.54 -3.00 7.92
CA ALA A 80 10.29 -1.76 7.72
C ALA A 80 9.48 -0.80 6.84
N VAL A 81 9.31 0.44 7.29
CA VAL A 81 8.67 1.53 6.55
C VAL A 81 9.57 2.76 6.59
N PRO A 82 9.48 3.67 5.62
CA PRO A 82 10.23 4.92 5.67
C PRO A 82 9.83 5.78 6.88
N VAL A 83 10.82 6.41 7.49
CA VAL A 83 10.59 7.47 8.47
C VAL A 83 9.87 8.63 7.78
N ASN A 84 10.47 9.16 6.71
CA ASN A 84 9.88 10.17 5.84
C ASN A 84 9.48 9.54 4.51
N TYR A 85 8.19 9.58 4.18
CA TYR A 85 7.70 9.05 2.91
C TYR A 85 8.03 9.91 1.69
N ASP A 86 8.36 11.19 1.88
CA ASP A 86 8.78 12.08 0.80
C ASP A 86 10.27 11.88 0.47
N HIS A 87 11.04 11.29 1.41
CA HIS A 87 12.42 10.84 1.23
C HIS A 87 12.60 9.38 1.68
N PRO A 88 12.07 8.40 0.92
CA PRO A 88 11.85 7.04 1.41
C PRO A 88 13.13 6.21 1.63
N ASN A 89 14.28 6.68 1.15
CA ASN A 89 15.56 5.97 1.22
C ASN A 89 16.48 6.48 2.33
N ASP A 90 16.12 7.58 3.01
CA ASP A 90 17.02 8.24 3.97
C ASP A 90 17.09 7.50 5.30
N ALA A 91 15.93 7.02 5.78
CA ALA A 91 15.83 6.30 7.04
C ALA A 91 14.56 5.44 7.08
N SER A 92 14.62 4.32 7.81
CA SER A 92 13.50 3.42 8.05
C SER A 92 13.22 3.24 9.55
N LEU A 93 11.95 3.04 9.89
CA LEU A 93 11.52 2.53 11.20
C LEU A 93 10.85 1.17 11.01
N THR A 94 10.90 0.34 12.05
CA THR A 94 10.23 -0.96 12.05
C THR A 94 8.89 -0.85 12.76
N LEU A 95 7.82 -1.22 12.06
CA LEU A 95 6.50 -1.45 12.65
C LEU A 95 6.45 -2.89 13.18
N ALA A 96 6.14 -3.03 14.46
CA ALA A 96 5.81 -4.30 15.07
C ALA A 96 4.30 -4.55 14.98
N MET A 97 3.92 -5.81 14.84
CA MET A 97 2.52 -6.24 14.80
C MET A 97 2.35 -7.65 15.32
N VAL A 98 1.15 -7.95 15.80
CA VAL A 98 0.72 -9.32 16.06
C VAL A 98 -0.39 -9.75 15.11
N ARG A 99 -0.44 -11.04 14.82
CA ARG A 99 -1.53 -11.71 14.13
C ARG A 99 -2.16 -12.73 15.05
N LEU A 100 -3.48 -12.61 15.23
CA LEU A 100 -4.32 -13.72 15.67
C LEU A 100 -4.90 -14.38 14.41
N LYS A 101 -4.59 -15.65 14.20
CA LYS A 101 -5.18 -16.40 13.08
C LYS A 101 -6.68 -16.55 13.26
N ALA A 102 -7.40 -16.66 12.15
CA ALA A 102 -8.79 -17.05 12.22
C ALA A 102 -8.94 -18.48 12.79
N ASP A 103 -10.08 -18.76 13.40
CA ASP A 103 -10.40 -20.11 13.90
C ASP A 103 -10.60 -21.11 12.75
N THR A 104 -11.03 -20.62 11.58
CA THR A 104 -11.17 -21.41 10.35
C THR A 104 -9.84 -21.60 9.61
N SER A 105 -9.70 -22.72 8.89
CA SER A 105 -8.57 -22.98 7.98
C SER A 105 -8.64 -22.17 6.67
N ASP A 106 -9.83 -21.66 6.31
CA ASP A 106 -10.07 -20.85 5.11
C ASP A 106 -10.65 -19.48 5.49
N PRO A 107 -9.82 -18.54 5.98
CA PRO A 107 -10.28 -17.22 6.38
C PRO A 107 -10.69 -16.38 5.17
N ILE A 108 -11.74 -15.57 5.35
CA ILE A 108 -12.23 -14.59 4.36
C ILE A 108 -11.12 -13.60 3.99
N GLY A 109 -10.26 -13.25 4.95
CA GLY A 109 -9.12 -12.37 4.71
C GLY A 109 -8.47 -11.89 6.00
N ASN A 110 -7.77 -10.74 5.89
CA ASN A 110 -7.10 -10.09 7.01
C ASN A 110 -7.84 -8.80 7.40
N LEU A 111 -8.07 -8.63 8.71
CA LEU A 111 -8.63 -7.43 9.33
C LEU A 111 -7.52 -6.68 10.05
N ILE A 112 -7.26 -5.43 9.66
CA ILE A 112 -6.32 -4.58 10.38
C ILE A 112 -7.09 -3.76 11.42
N VAL A 113 -6.69 -3.84 12.68
CA VAL A 113 -7.36 -3.17 13.80
C VAL A 113 -6.52 -2.04 14.38
N ASN A 114 -7.19 -0.96 14.76
CA ASN A 114 -6.58 0.17 15.46
C ASN A 114 -7.51 0.69 16.57
N PRO A 115 -7.10 0.64 17.86
CA PRO A 115 -7.94 1.00 19.01
C PRO A 115 -8.25 2.50 19.15
N GLY A 116 -7.63 3.36 18.34
CA GLY A 116 -7.74 4.82 18.50
C GLY A 116 -6.81 5.37 19.58
N GLY A 117 -7.15 6.52 20.17
CA GLY A 117 -6.26 7.28 21.04
C GLY A 117 -6.00 8.68 20.47
N PRO A 118 -4.88 8.98 19.80
CA PRO A 118 -3.73 8.15 19.39
C PRO A 118 -2.83 7.68 20.55
N GLY A 119 -1.80 6.87 20.25
CA GLY A 119 -0.83 6.39 21.25
C GLY A 119 -1.18 5.05 21.91
N SER A 120 -2.31 4.45 21.59
CA SER A 120 -2.71 3.14 22.10
C SER A 120 -2.05 2.01 21.31
N SER A 121 -1.44 1.06 22.01
CA SER A 121 -0.87 -0.15 21.42
C SER A 121 -1.93 -1.25 21.31
N PRO A 122 -2.38 -1.64 20.11
CA PRO A 122 -3.19 -2.84 19.95
C PRO A 122 -2.42 -4.10 20.39
N ILE A 123 -1.11 -4.21 20.16
CA ILE A 123 -0.32 -5.36 20.63
C ILE A 123 -0.51 -5.55 22.14
N SER A 124 -0.44 -4.47 22.93
CA SER A 124 -0.68 -4.54 24.37
C SER A 124 -2.08 -5.04 24.72
N LEU A 125 -3.11 -4.78 23.91
CA LEU A 125 -4.46 -5.29 24.15
C LEU A 125 -4.49 -6.81 23.97
N PHE A 126 -3.88 -7.33 22.91
CA PHE A 126 -3.83 -8.77 22.64
C PHE A 126 -3.03 -9.53 23.71
N ILE A 127 -1.88 -8.99 24.14
CA ILE A 127 -1.08 -9.60 25.23
C ILE A 127 -1.90 -9.68 26.53
N LYS A 128 -2.69 -8.65 26.83
CA LYS A 128 -3.49 -8.56 28.05
C LYS A 128 -4.83 -9.30 27.97
N GLY A 129 -5.11 -10.02 26.88
CA GLY A 129 -6.41 -10.68 26.68
C GLY A 129 -7.59 -9.72 26.48
N LYS A 130 -7.31 -8.48 26.08
CA LYS A 130 -8.29 -7.39 25.84
C LYS A 130 -8.57 -7.16 24.36
N GLN A 131 -8.29 -8.13 23.49
CA GLN A 131 -8.51 -8.04 22.05
C GLN A 131 -9.98 -7.81 21.67
N SER A 132 -10.94 -8.21 22.53
CA SER A 132 -12.36 -7.93 22.35
C SER A 132 -12.69 -6.43 22.27
N GLN A 133 -11.80 -5.56 22.76
CA GLN A 133 -11.93 -4.11 22.61
C GLN A 133 -11.75 -3.64 21.17
N VAL A 134 -11.11 -4.42 20.29
CA VAL A 134 -10.81 -4.05 18.90
C VAL A 134 -11.27 -5.06 17.86
N ALA A 135 -11.52 -6.31 18.26
CA ALA A 135 -12.02 -7.38 17.41
C ALA A 135 -12.96 -8.30 18.20
N SER A 136 -14.22 -8.40 17.79
CA SER A 136 -15.17 -9.33 18.38
C SER A 136 -14.82 -10.78 18.03
N ALA A 137 -15.30 -11.74 18.83
CA ALA A 137 -15.10 -13.16 18.57
C ALA A 137 -15.63 -13.60 17.18
N ASN A 138 -16.75 -13.02 16.73
CA ASN A 138 -17.30 -13.30 15.40
C ASN A 138 -16.34 -12.86 14.28
N LEU A 139 -15.52 -11.82 14.49
CA LEU A 139 -14.52 -11.41 13.51
C LEU A 139 -13.35 -12.38 13.49
N SER A 140 -12.86 -12.84 14.65
CA SER A 140 -11.77 -13.83 14.70
C SER A 140 -12.17 -15.21 14.20
N GLN A 141 -13.47 -15.54 14.11
CA GLN A 141 -13.92 -16.79 13.47
C GLN A 141 -13.63 -16.83 11.97
N SER A 142 -13.65 -15.68 11.28
CA SER A 142 -13.60 -15.64 9.81
C SER A 142 -12.45 -14.81 9.24
N TYR A 143 -11.78 -14.00 10.06
CA TYR A 143 -10.68 -13.14 9.64
C TYR A 143 -9.45 -13.38 10.49
N ASN A 144 -8.27 -13.35 9.86
CA ASN A 144 -7.04 -13.14 10.61
C ASN A 144 -7.03 -11.70 11.12
N ILE A 145 -6.79 -11.50 12.40
CA ILE A 145 -6.74 -10.16 13.00
C ILE A 145 -5.29 -9.71 13.06
N ILE A 146 -4.98 -8.62 12.38
CA ILE A 146 -3.66 -7.98 12.36
C ILE A 146 -3.72 -6.72 13.20
N ALA A 147 -2.85 -6.65 14.20
CA ALA A 147 -2.78 -5.58 15.19
C ALA A 147 -1.39 -4.93 15.16
N PRO A 148 -1.12 -4.01 14.22
CA PRO A 148 0.12 -3.25 14.19
C PRO A 148 0.10 -2.14 15.23
N ASP A 149 1.20 -2.01 15.98
CA ASP A 149 1.44 -0.80 16.74
C ASP A 149 1.77 0.33 15.75
N PRO A 150 1.07 1.49 15.79
CA PRO A 150 1.40 2.62 14.93
C PRO A 150 2.82 3.13 15.14
N ARG A 151 3.42 3.77 14.12
CA ARG A 151 4.69 4.48 14.29
C ARG A 151 4.66 5.38 15.54
N GLY A 152 5.70 5.32 16.37
CA GLY A 152 5.75 6.10 17.61
C GLY A 152 5.05 5.45 18.81
N VAL A 153 4.50 4.24 18.67
CA VAL A 153 3.67 3.60 19.70
C VAL A 153 4.18 2.22 20.06
N GLY A 154 4.13 1.88 21.35
CA GLY A 154 4.36 0.51 21.84
C GLY A 154 5.68 -0.08 21.37
N ALA A 155 5.62 -1.17 20.61
CA ALA A 155 6.80 -1.84 20.05
C ALA A 155 7.31 -1.20 18.74
N SER A 156 6.57 -0.26 18.15
CA SER A 156 6.90 0.42 16.89
C SER A 156 7.59 1.77 17.13
N HIS A 157 8.84 1.72 17.58
CA HIS A 157 9.69 2.91 17.78
C HIS A 157 9.03 3.98 18.69
N PRO A 158 8.73 3.64 19.97
CA PRO A 158 7.86 4.44 20.82
C PRO A 158 8.41 5.83 21.13
N VAL A 159 7.53 6.82 21.21
CA VAL A 159 7.85 8.15 21.75
C VAL A 159 8.36 8.02 23.18
N LYS A 160 9.52 8.61 23.44
CA LYS A 160 10.14 8.71 24.75
C LYS A 160 10.16 10.18 25.15
N CYS A 161 9.76 10.47 26.38
CA CYS A 161 9.79 11.82 26.96
C CYS A 161 10.34 11.74 28.38
N ASN A 162 10.75 12.88 28.95
CA ASN A 162 11.15 12.93 30.34
C ASN A 162 9.97 12.59 31.25
N ILE A 163 10.10 11.53 32.05
CA ILE A 163 9.00 11.02 32.88
C ILE A 163 8.62 11.96 34.02
N THR A 164 9.57 12.75 34.54
CA THR A 164 9.31 13.74 35.59
C THR A 164 8.43 14.86 35.04
N LEU A 165 8.77 15.42 33.88
CA LEU A 165 7.94 16.43 33.20
C LEU A 165 6.58 15.88 32.79
N LEU A 166 6.52 14.61 32.35
CA LEU A 166 5.27 13.96 31.97
C LEU A 166 4.32 13.82 33.18
N ARG A 167 4.86 13.55 34.37
CA ARG A 167 4.10 13.40 35.62
C ARG A 167 3.82 14.72 36.34
N GLU A 168 4.51 15.79 35.97
CA GLU A 168 4.29 17.13 36.51
C GLU A 168 2.83 17.56 36.33
N ARG A 169 2.21 18.03 37.42
CA ARG A 169 0.83 18.47 37.44
C ARG A 169 0.76 19.99 37.33
N VAL A 170 0.40 20.45 36.13
CA VAL A 170 -0.06 21.83 35.90
C VAL A 170 -1.56 21.83 35.65
N SER A 171 -2.26 22.89 36.05
CA SER A 171 -3.70 23.01 35.78
C SER A 171 -3.95 22.96 34.27
N LYS A 172 -4.89 22.13 33.85
CA LYS A 172 -5.40 22.13 32.46
C LYS A 172 -6.53 23.14 32.26
N TYR A 173 -7.06 23.68 33.37
CA TYR A 173 -8.06 24.73 33.37
C TYR A 173 -7.35 26.05 33.56
N VAL A 174 -7.17 26.78 32.46
CA VAL A 174 -6.54 28.09 32.45
C VAL A 174 -7.56 29.11 32.95
N ALA A 175 -7.42 29.58 34.19
CA ALA A 175 -8.29 30.59 34.79
C ALA A 175 -7.62 31.98 34.86
N SER A 176 -6.30 32.03 34.67
CA SER A 176 -5.49 33.24 34.74
C SER A 176 -4.33 33.20 33.74
N GLN A 177 -3.68 34.34 33.53
CA GLN A 177 -2.45 34.41 32.73
C GLN A 177 -1.33 33.56 33.34
N ALA A 178 -1.22 33.51 34.66
CA ALA A 178 -0.21 32.70 35.35
C ALA A 178 -0.42 31.19 35.08
N ASP A 179 -1.68 30.72 35.06
CA ASP A 179 -1.99 29.32 34.70
C ASP A 179 -1.60 29.01 33.26
N PHE A 180 -1.87 29.95 32.34
CA PHE A 180 -1.50 29.82 30.94
C PHE A 180 0.02 29.72 30.77
N ASP A 181 0.76 30.63 31.41
CA ASP A 181 2.22 30.69 31.32
C ASP A 181 2.87 29.43 31.91
N ALA A 182 2.34 28.93 33.03
CA ALA A 182 2.78 27.66 33.63
C ALA A 182 2.52 26.48 32.68
N LEU A 183 1.34 26.39 32.08
CA LEU A 183 0.98 25.33 31.13
C LEU A 183 1.86 25.38 29.87
N VAL A 184 2.10 26.57 29.32
CA VAL A 184 2.96 26.77 28.14
C VAL A 184 4.40 26.39 28.45
N THR A 185 4.94 26.85 29.58
CA THR A 185 6.30 26.54 30.02
C THR A 185 6.50 25.04 30.15
N ARG A 186 5.60 24.37 30.87
CA ARG A 186 5.63 22.91 31.05
C ARG A 186 5.50 22.17 29.73
N ASN A 187 4.58 22.56 28.86
CA ASN A 187 4.35 21.87 27.58
C ASN A 187 5.53 22.05 26.61
N LYS A 188 6.17 23.23 26.59
CA LYS A 188 7.41 23.46 25.83
C LYS A 188 8.53 22.56 26.33
N ALA A 189 8.76 22.51 27.64
CA ALA A 189 9.78 21.66 28.24
C ALA A 189 9.52 20.16 27.96
N LEU A 190 8.27 19.71 28.13
CA LEU A 190 7.90 18.33 27.84
C LEU A 190 8.10 18.00 26.36
N GLY A 191 7.60 18.85 25.44
CA GLY A 191 7.74 18.66 24.00
C GLY A 191 9.20 18.59 23.55
N ALA A 192 10.05 19.49 24.06
CA ALA A 192 11.49 19.46 23.81
C ALA A 192 12.11 18.14 24.29
N SER A 193 11.76 17.69 25.50
CA SER A 193 12.25 16.41 26.02
C SER A 193 11.80 15.22 25.18
N CYS A 194 10.58 15.25 24.63
CA CYS A 194 10.10 14.20 23.74
C CYS A 194 10.90 14.15 22.44
N LEU A 195 11.16 15.33 21.84
CA LEU A 195 11.94 15.45 20.61
C LEU A 195 13.37 14.94 20.81
N GLU A 196 14.03 15.35 21.90
CA GLU A 196 15.39 14.95 22.22
C GLU A 196 15.49 13.44 22.48
N MET A 197 14.60 12.88 23.31
CA MET A 197 14.67 11.48 23.73
C MET A 197 14.13 10.49 22.68
N THR A 198 13.24 10.93 21.79
CA THR A 198 12.70 10.11 20.69
C THR A 198 13.57 10.18 19.44
N GLY A 199 14.18 11.33 19.18
CA GLY A 199 14.99 11.56 17.99
C GLY A 199 14.17 11.94 16.73
N PRO A 200 14.79 11.93 15.54
CA PRO A 200 14.24 12.53 14.32
C PRO A 200 12.88 11.98 13.86
N VAL A 201 12.54 10.74 14.25
CA VAL A 201 11.25 10.12 13.91
C VAL A 201 10.07 10.90 14.47
N MET A 202 10.26 11.68 15.55
CA MET A 202 9.24 12.53 16.18
C MET A 202 8.56 13.48 15.19
N ASN A 203 9.28 13.89 14.14
CA ASN A 203 8.76 14.79 13.10
C ASN A 203 7.83 14.10 12.08
N TYR A 204 7.67 12.77 12.15
CA TYR A 204 6.97 11.96 11.15
C TYR A 204 5.94 11.01 11.76
N LEU A 205 5.41 11.34 12.94
CA LEU A 205 4.41 10.53 13.67
C LEU A 205 2.96 10.92 13.37
N ASP A 206 2.75 11.70 12.31
CA ASP A 206 1.43 12.19 11.92
C ASP A 206 0.54 11.08 11.33
N THR A 207 -0.77 11.32 11.35
CA THR A 207 -1.77 10.35 10.88
C THR A 207 -1.66 10.05 9.38
N LYS A 208 -1.18 10.99 8.55
CA LYS A 208 -1.01 10.77 7.11
C LYS A 208 0.12 9.77 6.87
N SER A 209 1.21 9.87 7.62
CA SER A 209 2.30 8.90 7.59
C SER A 209 1.86 7.53 8.12
N ALA A 210 1.11 7.47 9.23
CA ALA A 210 0.53 6.22 9.73
C ALA A 210 -0.47 5.58 8.73
N ALA A 211 -1.24 6.37 7.99
CA ALA A 211 -2.12 5.85 6.94
C ALA A 211 -1.35 5.22 5.77
N ARG A 212 -0.19 5.80 5.40
CA ARG A 212 0.71 5.20 4.40
C ARG A 212 1.31 3.88 4.90
N ASP A 213 1.63 3.78 6.19
CA ASP A 213 2.08 2.53 6.81
C ASP A 213 1.04 1.42 6.70
N LEU A 214 -0.22 1.73 7.03
CA LEU A 214 -1.33 0.79 6.90
C LEU A 214 -1.50 0.30 5.45
N ASP A 215 -1.24 1.16 4.45
CA ASP A 215 -1.26 0.73 3.05
C ASP A 215 -0.05 -0.14 2.69
N ARG A 216 1.15 0.10 3.26
CA ARG A 216 2.30 -0.81 3.11
C ARG A 216 2.00 -2.20 3.69
N ILE A 217 1.41 -2.22 4.88
CA ILE A 217 0.91 -3.43 5.55
C ILE A 217 -0.11 -4.15 4.65
N ARG A 218 -1.07 -3.43 4.04
CA ARG A 218 -2.02 -4.01 3.07
C ARG A 218 -1.32 -4.61 1.84
N GLN A 219 -0.31 -3.93 1.30
CA GLN A 219 0.42 -4.37 0.10
C GLN A 219 1.19 -5.68 0.32
N VAL A 220 1.76 -5.90 1.51
CA VAL A 220 2.57 -7.10 1.80
C VAL A 220 1.75 -8.38 1.97
N TRP A 221 0.44 -8.29 2.23
CA TRP A 221 -0.44 -9.47 2.37
C TRP A 221 -1.46 -9.57 1.25
N ALA A 222 -0.98 -9.60 0.01
CA ALA A 222 -1.72 -9.53 -1.26
C ALA A 222 -2.79 -10.63 -1.55
N ARG A 223 -3.40 -11.26 -0.55
CA ARG A 223 -4.71 -11.93 -0.68
C ARG A 223 -5.77 -11.18 0.13
N GLN A 224 -6.67 -10.49 -0.58
CA GLN A 224 -7.96 -10.00 -0.08
C GLN A 224 -7.92 -9.20 1.25
N THR A 225 -6.88 -8.38 1.45
CA THR A 225 -6.79 -7.50 2.61
C THR A 225 -7.55 -6.19 2.34
N ALA A 226 -8.73 -6.02 2.94
CA ALA A 226 -9.35 -4.71 3.17
C ALA A 226 -10.54 -4.79 4.13
N VAL A 227 -10.24 -4.77 5.43
CA VAL A 227 -11.14 -4.21 6.44
C VAL A 227 -10.26 -3.47 7.44
N PHE A 228 -10.52 -2.18 7.66
CA PHE A 228 -9.94 -1.41 8.76
C PHE A 228 -11.02 -1.23 9.79
N VAL A 229 -10.78 -1.63 11.03
CA VAL A 229 -11.62 -1.25 12.18
C VAL A 229 -10.82 -0.25 12.99
N THR A 230 -11.13 1.03 12.79
CA THR A 230 -10.70 2.10 13.68
C THR A 230 -11.80 2.32 14.69
N ILE A 231 -11.48 2.17 15.97
CA ILE A 231 -12.37 2.64 17.04
C ILE A 231 -11.96 4.08 17.31
N LYS A 232 -12.79 5.04 16.87
CA LYS A 232 -12.69 6.40 17.36
C LYS A 232 -13.06 6.34 18.84
N ALA A 233 -12.18 6.80 19.72
CA ALA A 233 -12.64 7.35 20.99
C ALA A 233 -13.37 8.64 20.62
N ASP A 234 -14.69 8.55 20.40
CA ASP A 234 -15.51 9.74 20.43
C ASP A 234 -15.49 10.23 21.86
N MET A 235 -14.77 11.33 22.11
CA MET A 235 -14.64 11.87 23.47
C MET A 235 -15.97 12.43 23.99
N ASP A 236 -17.00 12.54 23.14
CA ASP A 236 -18.34 13.03 23.51
C ASP A 236 -19.39 11.94 23.73
N ASN A 237 -19.11 10.66 23.46
CA ASN A 237 -20.04 9.59 23.80
C ASN A 237 -19.34 8.24 23.91
N GLN A 238 -19.45 7.59 25.08
CA GLN A 238 -18.88 6.27 25.41
C GLN A 238 -19.47 5.09 24.61
N LYS A 239 -19.73 5.24 23.31
CA LYS A 239 -20.17 4.16 22.41
C LYS A 239 -19.09 3.97 21.35
N GLY A 240 -18.18 3.04 21.60
CA GLY A 240 -17.18 2.61 20.61
C GLY A 240 -17.87 2.07 19.36
N LEU A 241 -17.92 2.89 18.30
CA LEU A 241 -18.37 2.48 16.98
C LEU A 241 -17.13 2.26 16.11
N GLY A 242 -16.67 1.02 16.05
CA GLY A 242 -15.73 0.59 15.01
C GLY A 242 -16.44 0.54 13.66
N ARG A 243 -16.05 1.39 12.70
CA ARG A 243 -16.56 1.32 11.32
C ARG A 243 -15.78 0.27 10.55
N ILE A 244 -16.48 -0.73 10.02
CA ILE A 244 -15.98 -1.73 9.08
C ILE A 244 -16.01 -1.10 7.68
N VAL A 245 -14.86 -0.75 7.11
CA VAL A 245 -14.80 -0.29 5.71
C VAL A 245 -14.43 -1.45 4.80
N ASN A 246 -15.47 -2.13 4.27
CA ASN A 246 -15.34 -3.09 3.17
C ASN A 246 -16.38 -2.75 2.10
N TYR A 247 -15.94 -2.41 0.88
CA TYR A 247 -16.83 -2.01 -0.21
C TYR A 247 -17.79 -3.14 -0.66
N ARG A 248 -17.38 -4.42 -0.53
CA ARG A 248 -18.23 -5.57 -0.90
C ARG A 248 -19.36 -5.76 0.12
N LEU A 249 -19.05 -5.65 1.41
CA LEU A 249 -20.06 -5.70 2.48
C LEU A 249 -20.97 -4.48 2.46
N LEU A 250 -20.45 -3.26 2.22
CA LEU A 250 -21.26 -2.04 2.10
C LEU A 250 -22.30 -2.12 0.97
N LYS A 251 -21.99 -2.81 -0.14
CA LYS A 251 -22.91 -2.96 -1.27
C LYS A 251 -24.04 -3.94 -0.98
N GLU A 252 -23.76 -5.00 -0.21
CA GLU A 252 -24.78 -5.97 0.23
C GLU A 252 -25.64 -5.42 1.39
N GLU A 253 -25.02 -4.70 2.33
CA GLU A 253 -25.71 -4.03 3.45
C GLU A 253 -26.59 -2.87 2.96
N ARG A 254 -26.18 -2.09 1.94
CA ARG A 254 -27.02 -1.07 1.31
C ARG A 254 -28.30 -1.64 0.69
N LYS A 255 -28.29 -2.89 0.22
CA LYS A 255 -29.51 -3.55 -0.28
C LYS A 255 -30.51 -3.84 0.86
N LYS A 256 -30.07 -3.89 2.12
CA LYS A 256 -30.89 -4.26 3.28
C LYS A 256 -31.50 -3.08 4.06
N LYS A 257 -31.50 -1.86 3.51
CA LYS A 257 -32.20 -0.64 4.01
C LYS A 257 -32.56 -0.64 5.52
N ARG A 258 -31.63 -0.21 6.39
CA ARG A 258 -31.99 0.48 7.64
C ARG A 258 -31.01 1.61 7.92
N ASN A 259 -31.56 2.82 7.95
CA ASN A 259 -31.04 4.10 8.46
C ASN A 259 -29.59 4.10 9.00
N TYR A 260 -28.62 4.45 8.14
CA TYR A 260 -27.32 4.94 8.59
C TYR A 260 -27.28 6.46 8.44
N ARG A 261 -27.01 7.18 9.53
CA ARG A 261 -26.74 8.63 9.51
C ARG A 261 -25.40 8.88 8.82
N LYS A 262 -25.38 9.90 7.96
CA LYS A 262 -24.20 10.40 7.26
C LYS A 262 -23.14 10.81 8.27
N GLU A 263 -22.03 10.10 8.32
CA GLU A 263 -20.75 10.71 8.70
C GLU A 263 -19.67 10.08 7.82
N GLU A 264 -18.58 10.81 7.66
CA GLU A 264 -17.54 10.61 6.66
C GLU A 264 -16.82 9.27 6.83
N ALA A 265 -16.70 8.51 5.74
CA ALA A 265 -15.93 7.28 5.70
C ALA A 265 -14.81 7.42 4.67
N VAL A 266 -13.59 7.08 5.07
CA VAL A 266 -12.43 7.03 4.17
C VAL A 266 -12.32 5.59 3.66
N TYR A 267 -12.33 5.42 2.34
CA TYR A 267 -12.18 4.12 1.69
C TYR A 267 -11.10 4.16 0.60
N ILE A 268 -10.52 3.00 0.32
CA ILE A 268 -9.51 2.81 -0.73
C ILE A 268 -10.17 1.98 -1.85
N HIS A 269 -10.29 2.57 -3.04
CA HIS A 269 -10.70 1.89 -4.26
C HIS A 269 -9.61 2.06 -5.32
N ASN A 270 -9.12 0.95 -5.90
CA ASN A 270 -8.03 0.94 -6.88
C ASN A 270 -6.78 1.70 -6.44
N GLY A 271 -6.40 1.59 -5.17
CA GLY A 271 -5.19 2.23 -4.63
C GLY A 271 -5.27 3.75 -4.48
N MET A 272 -6.46 4.36 -4.66
CA MET A 272 -6.67 5.78 -4.41
C MET A 272 -7.56 6.00 -3.19
N TRP A 273 -7.12 6.93 -2.32
CA TRP A 273 -7.91 7.47 -1.22
C TRP A 273 -9.09 8.27 -1.79
N ARG A 274 -10.31 7.95 -1.37
CA ARG A 274 -11.48 8.79 -1.68
C ARG A 274 -12.26 9.11 -0.40
N TRP A 275 -12.54 10.41 -0.25
CA TRP A 275 -13.45 10.95 0.74
C TRP A 275 -14.89 10.72 0.27
N ILE A 276 -15.76 10.19 1.15
CA ILE A 276 -17.20 10.13 0.91
C ILE A 276 -17.84 11.27 1.71
N PRO A 277 -18.47 12.27 1.06
CA PRO A 277 -19.33 13.24 1.73
C PRO A 277 -20.66 12.63 2.22
#